data_AF-K2BKY6-F1
#
_entry.id   AF-K2BKY6-F1
#
_cell.length_a   1.000
_cell.length_b   1.000
_cell.length_c   1.000
_cell.angle_alpha   90.00
_cell.angle_beta   90.00
_cell.angle_gamma   90.00
#
_symmetry.space_group_name_H-M   'P 1'
#
loop_
_entity.id
_entity.type
_entity.pdbx_description
1 polymer ?
#
loop_
_entity_poly.entity_id
_entity_poly.type
_entity_poly.pdbx_seq_one_letter_code
_entity_poly.pdbx_strand_id
1 'polypeptide(L)'
;MVPYGDVFVSSFQTLWYQLMMFLPKVLVALVIWVVGKSLIGTAVNLLKKIEFKGFKLADKALITVTQVISVLGKFLLVLIVLDYLGIAKSLVDALFQGLSFAVAIALGLAFGKAFEDDAKHLVNEAKRHINK
;
A
#
# COMPACT_ATOMS: atom_id res chain seq x y z
N MET A 1 22.69 22.70 18.65
CA MET A 1 21.23 22.90 18.52
C MET A 1 20.99 23.37 17.10
N VAL A 2 20.30 22.59 16.27
CA VAL A 2 20.00 23.00 14.89
C VAL A 2 18.95 24.12 14.99
N PRO A 3 19.19 25.32 14.43
CA PRO A 3 18.19 26.38 14.38
C PRO A 3 16.87 25.87 13.83
N TYR A 4 15.74 26.22 14.45
CA TYR A 4 14.40 25.82 13.98
C TYR A 4 14.17 26.19 12.50
N GLY A 5 14.81 27.26 12.02
CA GLY A 5 14.80 27.67 10.62
C GLY A 5 15.39 26.62 9.67
N ASP A 6 16.47 25.95 10.07
CA ASP A 6 17.14 24.94 9.22
C ASP A 6 16.29 23.68 9.07
N VAL A 7 15.55 23.29 10.12
CA VAL A 7 14.62 22.15 10.08
C VAL A 7 13.45 22.44 9.14
N PHE A 8 12.94 23.67 9.16
CA PHE A 8 11.85 24.09 8.28
C PHE A 8 12.30 24.09 6.81
N VAL A 9 13.44 24.71 6.50
CA VAL A 9 13.99 24.75 5.14
C VAL A 9 14.34 23.34 4.65
N SER A 10 14.93 22.51 5.51
CA SER A 10 15.24 21.10 5.22
C SER A 10 13.99 20.28 4.88
N SER A 11 12.88 20.53 5.59
CA SER A 11 11.59 19.88 5.29
C SER A 11 11.08 20.25 3.90
N PHE A 12 11.12 21.54 3.53
CA PHE A 12 10.73 22.00 2.18
C PHE A 12 11.65 21.44 1.09
N GLN A 13 12.97 21.44 1.32
CA GLN A 13 13.93 20.88 0.38
C GLN A 13 13.71 19.38 0.17
N THR A 14 13.40 18.66 1.25
CA THR A 14 13.08 17.22 1.19
C THR A 14 11.81 16.97 0.38
N LEU A 15 10.75 17.74 0.63
CA LEU A 15 9.50 17.65 -0.14
C LEU A 15 9.73 17.95 -1.62
N TRP A 16 10.51 19.00 -1.93
CA TRP A 16 10.84 19.35 -3.30
C TRP A 16 11.62 18.24 -4.01
N TYR A 17 12.63 17.67 -3.36
CA TYR A 17 13.42 16.57 -3.90
C TYR A 17 12.55 15.31 -4.14
N GLN A 18 11.65 14.99 -3.22
CA GLN A 18 10.69 13.89 -3.39
C GLN A 18 9.75 14.12 -4.58
N LEU A 19 9.24 15.35 -4.76
CA LEU A 19 8.42 15.71 -5.91
C LEU A 19 9.19 15.58 -7.23
N MET A 20 10.45 16.03 -7.27
CA MET A 20 11.32 15.88 -8.44
C MET A 20 11.57 14.41 -8.79
N MET A 21 11.69 13.53 -7.79
CA MET A 21 11.82 12.08 -8.02
C MET A 21 10.49 11.39 -8.36
N PHE A 22 9.36 11.95 -7.96
CA PHE A 22 8.04 11.42 -8.28
C PHE A 22 7.66 11.69 -9.75
N LEU A 23 8.07 12.84 -10.30
CA LEU A 23 7.70 13.24 -11.65
C LEU A 23 8.14 12.23 -12.74
N PRO A 24 9.38 11.69 -12.74
CA PRO A 24 9.78 10.60 -13.64
C PRO A 24 8.94 9.33 -13.46
N LYS A 25 8.57 8.97 -12.23
CA LYS A 25 7.71 7.79 -11.98
C LYS A 25 6.33 7.97 -12.60
N VAL A 26 5.74 9.15 -12.51
CA VAL A 26 4.45 9.43 -13.16
C VAL A 26 4.56 9.29 -14.68
N LEU A 27 5.66 9.75 -15.29
CA LEU A 27 5.89 9.57 -16.72
C LEU A 27 5.97 8.09 -17.11
N VAL A 28 6.70 7.27 -16.36
CA VAL A 28 6.80 5.83 -16.63
C VAL A 28 5.45 5.14 -16.40
N ALA A 29 4.71 5.52 -15.36
CA ALA A 29 3.34 5.03 -15.13
C ALA A 29 2.41 5.32 -16.32
N LEU A 30 2.54 6.51 -16.93
CA LEU A 30 1.79 6.88 -18.12
C LEU A 30 2.19 6.03 -19.34
N VAL A 31 3.48 5.73 -19.49
CA VAL A 31 3.98 4.81 -20.53
C VAL A 31 3.39 3.41 -20.33
N ILE A 32 3.45 2.88 -19.11
CA ILE A 32 2.86 1.57 -18.76
C ILE A 32 1.36 1.55 -19.08
N TRP A 33 0.64 2.63 -18.78
CA TRP A 33 -0.79 2.75 -19.10
C TRP A 33 -1.06 2.63 -20.61
N VAL A 34 -0.33 3.39 -21.42
CA VAL A 34 -0.49 3.39 -22.89
C VAL A 34 -0.11 2.04 -23.49
N VAL A 35 1.02 1.49 -23.08
CA VAL A 35 1.52 0.19 -23.58
C VAL A 35 0.59 -0.93 -23.14
N GLY A 36 0.26 -1.01 -21.87
CA GLY A 36 -0.61 -2.06 -21.33
C GLY A 36 -2.00 -2.04 -21.95
N LYS A 37 -2.59 -0.86 -22.19
CA LYS A 37 -3.88 -0.76 -22.89
C LYS A 37 -3.80 -1.33 -24.31
N SER A 38 -2.71 -1.05 -25.00
CA SER A 38 -2.45 -1.57 -26.36
C SER A 38 -2.25 -3.08 -26.36
N LEU A 39 -1.54 -3.63 -25.37
CA LEU A 39 -1.35 -5.08 -25.21
C LEU A 39 -2.68 -5.80 -24.95
N ILE A 40 -3.52 -5.29 -24.05
CA ILE A 40 -4.84 -5.86 -23.78
C ILE A 40 -5.72 -5.86 -25.03
N GLY A 41 -5.72 -4.76 -25.78
CA GLY A 41 -6.46 -4.66 -27.04
C GLY A 41 -5.99 -5.69 -28.07
N THR A 42 -4.68 -5.91 -28.16
CA THR A 42 -4.10 -6.93 -29.06
C THR A 42 -4.50 -8.33 -28.64
N ALA A 43 -4.40 -8.67 -27.35
CA ALA A 43 -4.81 -9.97 -26.82
C ALA A 43 -6.29 -10.27 -27.09
N VAL A 44 -7.17 -9.30 -26.87
CA VAL A 44 -8.60 -9.38 -27.18
C VAL A 44 -8.84 -9.62 -28.67
N ASN A 45 -8.11 -8.92 -29.55
CA ASN A 45 -8.27 -9.07 -30.99
C ASN A 45 -7.78 -10.43 -31.50
N LEU A 46 -6.74 -11.01 -30.91
CA LEU A 46 -6.26 -12.36 -31.25
C LEU A 46 -7.30 -13.41 -30.89
N LEU A 47 -7.95 -13.29 -29.72
CA LEU A 47 -9.00 -14.23 -29.28
C LEU A 47 -10.24 -14.18 -30.19
N LYS A 48 -10.61 -13.01 -30.68
CA LYS A 48 -11.74 -12.84 -31.61
C LYS A 48 -11.50 -13.45 -32.99
N LYS A 49 -10.24 -13.60 -33.41
CA LYS A 49 -9.88 -14.22 -34.71
C LYS A 49 -9.96 -15.75 -34.69
N ILE A 50 -10.15 -16.35 -33.52
CA ILE A 50 -10.31 -17.79 -33.38
C ILE A 50 -11.74 -18.16 -33.80
N GLU A 51 -11.93 -18.47 -35.08
CA GLU A 51 -13.20 -19.00 -35.60
C GLU A 51 -13.28 -20.52 -35.37
N PHE A 52 -14.14 -20.96 -34.46
CA PHE A 52 -14.46 -22.38 -34.33
C PHE A 52 -15.56 -22.76 -35.34
N LYS A 53 -15.16 -23.20 -36.53
CA LYS A 53 -16.08 -23.74 -37.54
C LYS A 53 -16.82 -24.96 -36.97
N GLY A 54 -18.06 -24.77 -36.51
CA GLY A 54 -19.00 -25.87 -36.19
C GLY A 54 -19.75 -25.81 -34.85
N PHE A 55 -19.46 -24.86 -33.95
CA PHE A 55 -20.09 -24.82 -32.62
C PHE A 55 -20.68 -23.43 -32.29
N LYS A 56 -22.01 -23.27 -32.37
CA LYS A 56 -22.70 -22.02 -31.98
C LYS A 56 -22.51 -21.63 -30.50
N LEU A 57 -22.22 -22.61 -29.63
CA LEU A 57 -21.88 -22.36 -28.22
C LEU A 57 -20.47 -21.73 -28.06
N ALA A 58 -19.57 -21.95 -29.03
CA ALA A 58 -18.21 -21.43 -28.96
C ALA A 58 -18.17 -19.90 -29.14
N ASP A 59 -19.06 -19.33 -29.97
CA ASP A 59 -19.12 -17.88 -30.17
C ASP A 59 -19.50 -17.14 -28.88
N LYS A 60 -20.51 -17.64 -28.17
CA LYS A 60 -20.95 -17.03 -26.90
C LYS A 60 -19.86 -17.17 -25.83
N ALA A 61 -19.20 -18.33 -25.74
CA ALA A 61 -18.09 -18.55 -24.82
C ALA A 61 -16.89 -17.63 -25.12
N LEU A 62 -16.52 -17.48 -26.40
CA LEU A 62 -15.43 -16.59 -26.83
C LEU A 62 -15.71 -15.14 -26.49
N ILE A 63 -16.94 -14.67 -26.68
CA ILE A 63 -17.35 -13.30 -26.33
C ILE A 63 -17.25 -13.09 -24.81
N THR A 64 -17.74 -14.03 -24.01
CA THR A 64 -17.65 -13.96 -22.54
C THR A 64 -16.19 -13.93 -22.07
N VAL A 65 -15.35 -14.84 -22.57
CA VAL A 65 -13.91 -14.90 -22.22
C VAL A 65 -13.21 -13.60 -22.61
N THR A 66 -13.47 -13.10 -23.82
CA THR A 66 -12.89 -11.84 -24.32
C THR A 66 -13.32 -10.64 -23.46
N GLN A 67 -14.58 -10.59 -23.04
CA GLN A 67 -15.09 -9.53 -22.16
C GLN A 67 -14.43 -9.59 -20.77
N VAL A 68 -14.33 -10.79 -20.20
CA VAL A 68 -13.68 -11.03 -18.90
C VAL A 68 -12.22 -10.59 -18.95
N ILE A 69 -11.47 -10.98 -20.00
CA ILE A 69 -10.06 -10.58 -20.19
C ILE A 69 -9.92 -9.07 -20.39
N SER A 70 -10.84 -8.43 -21.09
CA SER A 70 -10.83 -6.96 -21.28
C SER A 70 -11.08 -6.21 -19.96
N VAL A 71 -12.05 -6.65 -19.16
CA VAL A 71 -12.40 -6.03 -17.88
C VAL A 71 -11.31 -6.29 -16.84
N LEU A 72 -10.93 -7.56 -16.64
CA LEU A 72 -9.87 -7.94 -15.70
C LEU A 72 -8.52 -7.36 -16.12
N GLY A 73 -8.19 -7.38 -17.41
CA GLY A 73 -6.94 -6.83 -17.92
C GLY A 73 -6.81 -5.34 -17.62
N LYS A 74 -7.87 -4.56 -17.83
CA LYS A 74 -7.89 -3.13 -17.48
C LYS A 74 -7.79 -2.91 -15.97
N PHE A 75 -8.49 -3.71 -15.18
CA PHE A 75 -8.41 -3.64 -13.73
C PHE A 75 -6.99 -3.93 -13.23
N LEU A 76 -6.38 -5.03 -13.70
CA LEU A 76 -4.99 -5.38 -13.38
C LEU A 76 -4.01 -4.29 -13.83
N LEU A 77 -4.22 -3.70 -15.00
CA LEU A 77 -3.39 -2.60 -15.49
C LEU A 77 -3.45 -1.38 -14.56
N VAL A 78 -4.65 -1.02 -14.10
CA VAL A 78 -4.82 0.04 -13.10
C VAL A 78 -4.04 -0.32 -11.84
N LEU A 79 -4.18 -1.55 -11.33
CA LEU A 79 -3.45 -2.02 -10.15
C LEU A 79 -1.91 -1.96 -10.33
N ILE A 80 -1.39 -2.40 -11.47
CA ILE A 80 0.05 -2.35 -11.78
C ILE A 80 0.54 -0.90 -11.79
N VAL A 81 -0.25 0.02 -12.35
CA VAL A 81 0.08 1.46 -12.37
C VAL A 81 0.06 2.04 -10.95
N LEU A 82 -0.95 1.70 -10.15
CA LEU A 82 -1.05 2.13 -8.74
C LEU A 82 0.09 1.57 -7.89
N ASP A 83 0.50 0.32 -8.12
CA ASP A 83 1.62 -0.32 -7.44
C ASP A 83 2.96 0.32 -7.85
N TYR A 84 3.18 0.57 -9.15
CA TYR A 84 4.37 1.24 -9.66
C TYR A 84 4.53 2.66 -9.09
N LEU A 85 3.42 3.39 -8.92
CA LEU A 85 3.42 4.69 -8.25
C LEU A 85 3.74 4.59 -6.75
N GLY A 86 3.71 3.38 -6.16
CA GLY A 86 4.02 3.13 -4.75
C GLY A 86 2.93 3.57 -3.78
N ILE A 87 1.80 4.09 -4.28
CA ILE A 87 0.73 4.66 -3.47
C ILE A 87 0.01 3.56 -2.70
N ALA A 88 -0.29 2.44 -3.36
CA ALA A 88 -1.03 1.34 -2.74
C ALA A 88 -0.27 0.74 -1.55
N LYS A 89 1.02 0.40 -1.75
CA LYS A 89 1.84 -0.21 -0.71
C LYS A 89 2.11 0.74 0.45
N SER A 90 2.44 2.00 0.15
CA SER A 90 2.75 2.99 1.19
C SER A 90 1.56 3.28 2.10
N LEU A 91 0.33 3.35 1.55
CA LEU A 91 -0.86 3.59 2.37
C LEU A 91 -1.19 2.38 3.24
N VAL A 92 -1.09 1.18 2.67
CA VAL A 92 -1.33 -0.07 3.39
C VAL A 92 -0.30 -0.26 4.51
N ASP A 93 0.99 -0.05 4.23
CA ASP A 93 2.06 -0.15 5.21
C ASP A 93 1.90 0.90 6.33
N ALA A 94 1.56 2.15 5.98
CA ALA A 94 1.32 3.20 6.96
C ALA A 94 0.12 2.89 7.87
N LEU A 95 -0.98 2.35 7.30
CA LEU A 95 -2.15 1.93 8.08
C LEU A 95 -1.83 0.76 9.00
N PHE A 96 -1.11 -0.26 8.51
CA PHE A 96 -0.74 -1.41 9.33
C PHE A 96 0.28 -1.05 10.41
N GLN A 97 1.28 -0.22 10.12
CA GLN A 97 2.23 0.27 11.12
C GLN A 97 1.53 1.13 12.16
N GLY A 98 0.71 2.10 11.73
CA GLY A 98 -0.06 2.96 12.63
C GLY A 98 -0.98 2.15 13.55
N LEU A 99 -1.71 1.17 12.98
CA LEU A 99 -2.55 0.26 13.74
C LEU A 99 -1.71 -0.60 14.71
N SER A 100 -0.58 -1.15 14.24
CA SER A 100 0.32 -1.97 15.07
C SER A 100 0.87 -1.16 16.25
N PHE A 101 1.24 0.10 16.03
CA PHE A 101 1.68 1.01 17.10
C PHE A 101 0.55 1.32 18.07
N ALA A 102 -0.65 1.61 17.56
CA ALA A 102 -1.82 1.87 18.41
C ALA A 102 -2.13 0.66 19.30
N VAL A 103 -2.09 -0.55 18.74
CA VAL A 103 -2.29 -1.81 19.49
C VAL A 103 -1.19 -2.00 20.52
N ALA A 104 0.08 -1.81 20.15
CA ALA A 104 1.20 -1.94 21.09
C ALA A 104 1.09 -0.96 22.27
N ILE A 105 0.71 0.29 22.01
CA ILE A 105 0.48 1.31 23.05
C ILE A 105 -0.70 0.92 23.92
N ALA A 106 -1.83 0.54 23.31
CA ALA A 106 -3.03 0.15 24.05
C ALA A 106 -2.76 -1.04 24.99
N LEU A 107 -2.08 -2.07 24.48
CA LEU A 107 -1.68 -3.22 25.28
C LEU A 107 -0.67 -2.83 26.36
N GLY A 108 0.36 -2.05 26.02
CA GLY A 108 1.36 -1.58 26.99
C GLY A 108 0.73 -0.78 28.14
N LEU A 109 -0.23 0.10 27.84
CA LEU A 109 -0.99 0.85 28.85
C LEU A 109 -1.92 -0.05 29.66
N ALA A 110 -2.59 -1.00 29.03
CA ALA A 110 -3.49 -1.93 29.71
C ALA A 110 -2.73 -2.84 30.68
N PHE A 111 -1.59 -3.42 30.26
CA PHE A 111 -0.72 -4.22 31.12
C PHE A 111 -0.03 -3.37 32.19
N GLY A 112 0.45 -2.17 31.82
CA GLY A 112 1.05 -1.24 32.78
C GLY A 112 0.08 -0.87 33.91
N LYS A 113 -1.19 -0.63 33.58
CA LYS A 113 -2.24 -0.38 34.58
C LYS A 113 -2.63 -1.64 35.37
N ALA A 114 -2.67 -2.81 34.73
CA ALA A 114 -3.03 -4.06 35.40
C ALA A 114 -2.04 -4.44 36.53
N PHE A 115 -0.76 -4.11 36.39
CA PHE A 115 0.28 -4.39 37.40
C PHE A 115 0.60 -3.20 38.31
N GLU A 116 -0.15 -2.10 38.21
CA GLU A 116 0.13 -0.87 38.95
C GLU A 116 0.10 -1.10 40.47
N ASP A 117 -0.86 -1.89 40.95
CA ASP A 117 -1.03 -2.16 42.37
C ASP A 117 0.04 -3.11 42.90
N ASP A 118 0.35 -4.20 42.19
CA ASP A 118 1.43 -5.13 42.54
C ASP A 118 2.79 -4.41 42.62
N ALA A 119 3.08 -3.53 41.66
CA ALA A 119 4.30 -2.73 41.65
C ALA A 119 4.38 -1.79 42.87
N LYS A 120 3.27 -1.16 43.27
CA LYS A 120 3.23 -0.32 44.49
C LYS A 120 3.53 -1.13 45.74
N HIS A 121 2.99 -2.33 45.86
CA HIS A 121 3.26 -3.21 47.01
C HIS A 121 4.74 -3.58 47.11
N LEU A 122 5.36 -3.99 46.00
CA LEU A 122 6.79 -4.32 45.96
C LEU A 122 7.68 -3.14 46.34
N VAL A 123 7.39 -1.94 45.82
CA VAL A 123 8.14 -0.72 46.14
C VAL A 123 8.01 -0.35 47.61
N ASN A 124 6.81 -0.47 48.19
CA ASN A 124 6.56 -0.16 49.59
C ASN A 124 7.29 -1.13 50.53
N GLU A 125 7.35 -2.42 50.17
CA GLU A 125 8.04 -3.44 50.94
C GLU A 125 9.55 -3.25 50.90
N ALA A 126 10.11 -3.00 49.70
CA ALA A 126 11.52 -2.66 49.53
C ALA A 126 11.91 -1.42 50.36
N LYS A 127 11.08 -0.37 50.34
CA LYS A 127 11.33 0.87 51.11
C LYS A 127 11.35 0.63 52.62
N ARG A 128 10.53 -0.29 53.13
CA ARG A 128 10.53 -0.67 54.56
C ARG A 128 11.79 -1.40 54.98
N HIS A 129 12.40 -2.18 54.08
CA HIS A 129 13.63 -2.91 54.38
C HIS A 129 14.88 -2.04 54.28
N ILE A 130 14.86 -1.02 53.42
CA ILE A 130 15.99 -0.07 53.27
C ILE A 130 16.02 0.98 54.38
N ASN A 131 14.86 1.37 54.90
CA ASN A 131 14.75 2.41 55.93
C ASN A 131 14.77 1.87 57.37
N LYS A 132 15.37 0.68 57.55
CA LYS A 132 15.57 -0.03 58.82
C LYS A 132 17.05 -0.21 59.04
#